data_AF-A0A1F6H9Z6-F1
#
_entry.id   AF-A0A1F6H9Z6-F1
#
_cell.length_a   1.000
_cell.length_b   1.000
_cell.length_c   1.000
_cell.angle_alpha   90.00
_cell.angle_beta   90.00
_cell.angle_gamma   90.00
#
_symmetry.space_group_name_H-M   'P 1'
#
loop_
_entity.id
_entity.type
_entity.pdbx_description
1 polymer ?
#
loop_
_entity_poly.entity_id
_entity_poly.type
_entity_poly.pdbx_seq_one_letter_code
_entity_poly.pdbx_strand_id
1 'polypeptide(L)' 'MLTKSFESNATNEQIIKFKKKYSGIQWQTTIEKTLMNYADSTLLMKRWIGNIISFVSEHNIAVIDS' A
#
# COMPACT_ATOMS: atom_id res chain seq x y z
N MET A 1 -0.89 7.11 -9.25
CA MET A 1 -0.49 7.12 -7.82
C MET A 1 -0.30 5.68 -7.39
N LEU A 2 0.89 5.32 -6.91
CA LEU A 2 1.33 3.95 -6.64
C LEU A 2 0.33 3.08 -5.85
N THR A 3 -0.33 3.68 -4.86
CA THR A 3 -1.37 3.05 -4.03
C THR A 3 -2.60 2.62 -4.83
N LYS A 4 -3.10 3.49 -5.72
CA LYS A 4 -4.22 3.17 -6.61
C LYS A 4 -3.85 2.03 -7.57
N SER A 5 -2.67 2.10 -8.18
CA SER A 5 -2.19 1.05 -9.09
C SER A 5 -2.02 -0.30 -8.36
N PHE A 6 -1.49 -0.28 -7.13
CA PHE A 6 -1.43 -1.46 -6.27
C PHE A 6 -2.83 -2.03 -5.98
N GLU A 7 -3.78 -1.20 -5.57
CA GLU A 7 -5.14 -1.66 -5.26
C GLU A 7 -5.91 -2.16 -6.48
N SER A 8 -5.65 -1.60 -7.67
CA SER A 8 -6.28 -2.04 -8.92
C SER A 8 -5.69 -3.34 -9.49
N ASN A 9 -4.41 -3.60 -9.27
CA ASN A 9 -3.70 -4.73 -9.91
C ASN A 9 -3.39 -5.89 -8.96
N ALA A 10 -3.46 -5.68 -7.64
CA ALA A 10 -3.26 -6.74 -6.67
C ALA A 10 -4.49 -7.64 -6.58
N THR A 11 -4.27 -8.94 -6.37
CA THR A 11 -5.34 -9.87 -6.03
C THR A 11 -5.86 -9.62 -4.62
N ASN A 12 -7.09 -10.06 -4.33
CA ASN A 12 -7.65 -10.00 -2.99
C ASN A 12 -6.73 -10.67 -1.95
N GLU A 13 -6.08 -11.78 -2.31
CA GLU A 13 -5.16 -12.48 -1.41
C GLU A 13 -3.90 -11.67 -1.12
N GLN A 14 -3.36 -10.97 -2.13
CA GLN A 14 -2.21 -10.07 -1.96
C GLN A 14 -2.57 -8.86 -1.09
N ILE A 15 -3.77 -8.28 -1.27
CA ILE A 15 -4.27 -7.20 -0.41
C ILE A 15 -4.41 -7.69 1.04
N ILE A 16 -4.97 -8.89 1.26
CA ILE A 16 -5.10 -9.46 2.61
C ILE A 16 -3.72 -9.71 3.22
N LYS A 17 -2.77 -10.25 2.47
CA LYS A 17 -1.39 -10.48 2.94
C LYS A 17 -0.70 -9.17 3.33
N PHE A 18 -0.84 -8.13 2.51
CA PHE A 18 -0.32 -6.80 2.83
C PHE A 18 -0.93 -6.24 4.12
N LYS A 19 -2.27 -6.28 4.24
CA LYS A 19 -2.96 -5.79 5.44
C LYS A 19 -2.58 -6.56 6.71
N LYS A 20 -2.34 -7.87 6.59
CA LYS A 20 -1.84 -8.71 7.71
C LYS A 20 -0.39 -8.41 8.08
N LYS A 21 0.49 -8.18 7.08
CA LYS A 21 1.93 -7.85 7.30
C LYS A 21 2.08 -6.59 8.15
N TYR A 22 1.15 -5.64 8.03
CA TYR A 22 1.11 -4.43 8.84
C TYR A 22 -0.11 -4.43 9.77
N SER A 23 -0.22 -5.48 10.58
CA SER A 23 -1.22 -5.57 11.64
C SER A 23 -1.04 -4.43 12.66
N GLY A 24 -2.15 -3.83 13.09
CA GLY A 24 -2.15 -2.63 13.95
C GLY A 24 -2.53 -1.32 13.23
N ILE A 25 -2.75 -1.38 11.92
CA ILE A 25 -3.29 -0.27 11.14
C ILE A 25 -4.80 -0.42 10.98
N GLN A 26 -5.52 0.65 11.27
CA GLN A 26 -6.95 0.72 10.97
C GLN A 26 -7.15 0.99 9.48
N TRP A 27 -7.19 -0.09 8.69
CA TRP A 27 -7.41 -0.01 7.26
C TRP A 27 -8.78 0.60 6.93
N GLN A 28 -8.77 1.67 6.15
CA GLN A 28 -9.97 2.28 5.58
C GLN A 28 -10.42 1.55 4.30
N THR A 29 -11.45 2.11 3.65
CA THR A 29 -12.01 1.62 2.39
C THR A 29 -10.93 1.42 1.32
N THR A 30 -9.93 2.31 1.27
CA THR A 30 -8.76 2.15 0.40
C THR A 30 -7.47 2.30 1.19
N ILE A 31 -6.41 1.65 0.71
CA ILE A 31 -5.04 1.75 1.19
C ILE A 31 -4.56 3.18 1.00
N GLU A 32 -4.89 3.82 -0.12
CA GLU A 32 -4.62 5.24 -0.33
C GLU A 32 -5.19 6.12 0.78
N LYS A 33 -6.48 5.97 1.13
CA LYS A 33 -7.12 6.74 2.22
C LYS A 33 -6.49 6.43 3.57
N THR A 34 -6.16 5.16 3.82
CA THR A 34 -5.47 4.75 5.04
C THR A 34 -4.12 5.46 5.17
N LEU A 35 -3.35 5.50 4.08
CA LEU A 35 -2.05 6.16 4.05
C LEU A 35 -2.14 7.68 4.19
N MET A 36 -3.12 8.31 3.55
CA MET A 36 -3.33 9.76 3.71
C MET A 36 -3.66 10.12 5.15
N ASN A 37 -4.42 9.27 5.87
CA ASN A 37 -4.73 9.51 7.29
C ASN A 37 -3.58 9.16 8.24
N TYR A 38 -2.70 8.23 7.86
CA TYR A 38 -1.48 7.91 8.64
C TYR A 38 -0.30 8.83 8.34
N ALA A 39 -0.40 9.64 7.28
CA ALA A 39 0.62 10.58 6.86
C ALA A 39 0.58 11.88 7.71
N ASP A 40 0.56 11.76 9.03
CA ASP A 40 0.71 12.90 9.95
C ASP A 40 2.14 13.48 9.94
N SER A 41 3.09 12.79 9.29
CA SER A 41 4.41 13.35 8.98
C SER A 41 5.00 12.80 7.68
N THR A 42 5.82 13.63 7.03
CA THR A 42 6.56 13.28 5.79
C THR A 42 7.44 12.05 5.95
N LEU A 43 7.95 11.78 7.16
CA LEU A 43 8.80 10.63 7.46
C LEU A 43 8.01 9.30 7.42
N LEU A 44 6.83 9.27 8.05
CA LEU A 44 5.95 8.11 8.04
C LEU A 44 5.45 7.80 6.63
N MET A 45 5.13 8.84 5.85
CA MET A 45 4.68 8.67 4.47
C MET A 45 5.79 8.10 3.57
N LYS A 46 7.04 8.55 3.70
CA LYS A 46 8.18 7.97 2.97
C LYS A 46 8.39 6.49 3.28
N ARG A 47 8.30 6.12 4.56
CA ARG A 47 8.42 4.71 5.00
C ARG A 47 7.28 3.85 4.43
N TRP A 48 6.06 4.39 4.36
CA TRP A 48 4.91 3.70 3.78
C TRP A 48 5.02 3.49 2.29
N ILE A 49 5.43 4.50 1.54
CA ILE A 49 5.68 4.38 0.11
C ILE A 49 6.76 3.32 -0.15
N GLY A 50 7.86 3.34 0.61
CA GLY A 50 8.90 2.32 0.53
C GLY A 50 8.38 0.91 0.76
N ASN A 51 7.55 0.72 1.80
CA ASN A 51 6.91 -0.57 2.09
C ASN A 51 6.04 -1.08 0.93
N ILE A 52 5.28 -0.20 0.26
CA ILE A 52 4.46 -0.57 -0.90
C ILE A 52 5.35 -0.96 -2.08
N ILE A 53 6.39 -0.16 -2.38
CA ILE A 53 7.34 -0.46 -3.46
C ILE A 53 8.00 -1.83 -3.24
N SER A 54 8.50 -2.09 -2.02
CA SER A 54 9.07 -3.40 -1.67
C SER A 54 8.09 -4.53 -1.88
N PHE A 55 6.85 -4.40 -1.39
CA PHE A 55 5.85 -5.46 -1.50
C PHE A 55 5.42 -5.72 -2.95
N VAL A 56 5.24 -4.66 -3.74
CA VAL A 56 4.95 -4.75 -5.18
C VAL A 56 6.06 -5.51 -5.91
N SER A 57 7.32 -5.16 -5.62
CA SER A 57 8.50 -5.81 -6.22
C SER A 57 8.65 -7.27 -5.78
N GLU A 58 8.42 -7.57 -4.49
CA GLU A 58 8.50 -8.93 -3.93
C GLU A 58 7.47 -9.87 -4.55
N HIS A 59 6.33 -9.34 -4.99
CA HIS A 59 5.19 -10.12 -5.47
C HIS A 59 4.89 -9.96 -6.96
N ASN A 60 5.80 -9.35 -7.74
CA ASN A 60 5.65 -9.12 -9.18
C ASN A 60 4.30 -8.48 -9.55
N ILE A 61 3.85 -7.50 -8.76
CA ILE A 61 2.61 -6.79 -9.02
C ILE A 61 2.89 -5.73 -10.08
N ALA A 62 2.17 -5.78 -11.19
CA ALA A 62 2.32 -4.78 -12.25
C ALA A 62 1.88 -3.40 -11.74
N VAL A 63 2.78 -2.42 -11.78
CA VAL A 63 2.43 -1.02 -11.56
C VAL A 63 2.47 -0.33 -12.92
N ILE A 64 1.32 0.17 -13.34
CA ILE A 64 1.23 1.06 -14.50
C ILE A 64 1.40 2.47 -13.94
N ASP A 65 2.51 3.11 -14.29
CA ASP A 65 2.67 4.57 -14.14
C ASP A 65 1.90 5.23 -15.29
N SER A 66 0.88 6.01 -14.92
CA SER A 66 0.08 6.85 -15.80
C SER A 66 0.40 8.31 -15.53
#